data_AF-A0A7X6VBX6-F1
#
_entry.id   AF-A0A7X6VBX6-F1
#
_cell.length_a   1.000
_cell.length_b   1.000
_cell.length_c   1.000
_cell.angle_alpha   90.00
_cell.angle_beta   90.00
_cell.angle_gamma   90.00
#
_symmetry.space_group_name_H-M   'P 1'
#
loop_
_entity.id
_entity.type
_entity.pdbx_description
1 polymer ?
#
loop_
_entity_poly.entity_id
_entity_poly.type
_entity_poly.pdbx_seq_one_letter_code
_entity_poly.pdbx_strand_id
1 'polypeptide(L)'
;MSDKKVLLLSVGGSTEQTVASLKLNNCEHVIFFCSNDTYKYPKIAMELISDAYRPLDYERIVTENPDDPNECYRTLETRLPRILKLWMLGMNNIITDYTGGTKSMTAALVLSTVMECERYSYIGGVKRAKEGVGIVLTGSEKHYYLDNPWKVLGVKEAALVDMMFDRCQFQLAANTLNKMANSVDHKLKTVFAMLSKVSLAYNYWDSFMHSKAYNQLKQSIYDFRNMKIRCIPSFVEMIEKFEKGEEWLRTVNELNISIRESLKRKTITRCENSASVTAEIGIVDEGTGHSTKPSISKEESLLRRYKLIDLISNAKRRAEKENRYDDAVARLYSALEKYVKARLLEHGIDNSRAGLEDIPEAIRAQYEKYLYKDEKTGQELLKFGLVQSCELLAEINPTFKEMYGAHKGSLDKIIIKRNNSILAHGDDPVSGTEFNDLLNITLKFTEIKECDLLSFPSLNLPDWCSKMLS
;
A
#
# COMPACT_ATOMS: atom_id res chain seq x y z
N MET A 1 28.09 -15.35 -8.51
CA MET A 1 28.55 -13.97 -8.79
C MET A 1 29.73 -13.73 -7.87
N SER A 2 30.88 -13.25 -8.35
CA SER A 2 31.99 -12.97 -7.42
C SER A 2 31.51 -11.96 -6.39
N ASP A 3 31.68 -12.29 -5.13
CA ASP A 3 31.18 -11.55 -3.98
C ASP A 3 32.08 -10.31 -3.82
N LYS A 4 31.92 -9.33 -4.72
CA LYS A 4 32.73 -8.11 -4.71
C LYS A 4 32.38 -7.33 -3.46
N LYS A 5 33.31 -7.30 -2.50
CA LYS A 5 33.14 -6.57 -1.22
C LYS A 5 33.98 -5.32 -1.19
N VAL A 6 33.42 -4.30 -0.55
CA VAL A 6 34.08 -3.02 -0.24
C VAL A 6 34.36 -3.00 1.25
N LEU A 7 35.61 -2.80 1.65
CA LEU A 7 35.94 -2.50 3.04
C LEU A 7 35.90 -0.98 3.22
N LEU A 8 34.96 -0.48 4.02
CA LEU A 8 34.97 0.90 4.49
C LEU A 8 35.49 0.91 5.93
N LEU A 9 36.67 1.47 6.15
CA LEU A 9 37.31 1.47 7.47
C LEU A 9 37.73 2.86 7.94
N SER A 10 37.49 3.18 9.22
CA SER A 10 38.00 4.40 9.84
C SER A 10 39.44 4.23 10.32
N VAL A 11 40.27 5.24 10.07
CA VAL A 11 41.74 5.17 10.24
C VAL A 11 42.19 6.09 11.37
N GLY A 12 42.82 5.49 12.38
CA GLY A 12 43.42 6.18 13.52
C GLY A 12 44.94 6.36 13.39
N GLY A 13 45.60 6.65 14.51
CA GLY A 13 47.05 6.85 14.56
C GLY A 13 47.90 5.56 14.53
N SER A 14 47.29 4.37 14.55
CA SER A 14 48.00 3.08 14.48
C SER A 14 47.84 2.45 13.09
N THR A 15 48.96 2.33 12.38
CA THR A 15 49.03 1.66 11.07
C THR A 15 48.75 0.17 11.21
N GLU A 16 49.17 -0.43 12.32
CA GLU A 16 49.07 -1.86 12.60
C GLU A 16 47.61 -2.31 12.68
N GLN A 17 46.75 -1.51 13.30
CA GLN A 17 45.31 -1.75 13.34
C GLN A 17 44.69 -1.73 11.93
N THR A 18 45.10 -0.76 11.11
CA THR A 18 44.65 -0.65 9.71
C THR A 18 45.07 -1.88 8.91
N VAL A 19 46.32 -2.33 9.07
CA VAL A 19 46.85 -3.55 8.46
C VAL A 19 46.06 -4.79 8.90
N ALA A 20 45.74 -4.91 10.19
CA ALA A 20 44.97 -6.02 10.72
C ALA A 20 43.54 -6.05 10.15
N SER A 21 42.87 -4.90 10.03
CA SER A 21 41.55 -4.77 9.40
C SER A 21 41.57 -5.15 7.91
N LEU A 22 42.60 -4.73 7.17
CA LEU A 22 42.76 -5.08 5.75
C LEU A 22 42.92 -6.60 5.57
N LYS A 23 43.79 -7.22 6.37
CA LYS A 23 44.01 -8.68 6.34
C LYS A 23 42.77 -9.47 6.74
N LEU A 24 42.05 -9.00 7.75
CA LEU A 24 40.83 -9.66 8.24
C LEU A 24 39.75 -9.75 7.17
N ASN A 25 39.48 -8.62 6.52
CA ASN A 25 38.31 -8.47 5.65
C ASN A 25 38.62 -8.84 4.18
N ASN A 26 39.88 -8.70 3.73
CA ASN A 26 40.37 -9.14 2.41
C ASN A 26 39.43 -8.77 1.24
N CYS A 27 38.93 -7.53 1.22
CA CYS A 27 37.93 -7.05 0.25
C CYS A 27 38.56 -6.69 -1.10
N GLU A 28 37.78 -6.64 -2.17
CA GLU A 28 38.30 -6.26 -3.50
C GLU A 28 38.53 -4.75 -3.63
N HIS A 29 37.74 -3.94 -2.92
CA HIS A 29 37.87 -2.48 -2.91
C HIS A 29 37.99 -1.98 -1.47
N VAL A 30 38.68 -0.86 -1.26
CA VAL A 30 38.88 -0.30 0.08
C VAL A 30 38.60 1.20 0.09
N ILE A 31 37.83 1.69 1.05
CA ILE A 31 37.62 3.11 1.30
C ILE A 31 38.13 3.42 2.70
N PHE A 32 39.15 4.27 2.77
CA PHE A 32 39.70 4.73 4.05
C PHE A 32 39.03 6.03 4.48
N PHE A 33 38.37 6.01 5.64
CA PHE A 33 37.85 7.21 6.28
C PHE A 33 38.88 7.75 7.29
N CYS A 34 39.51 8.87 6.96
CA CYS A 34 40.64 9.43 7.71
C CYS A 34 40.45 10.93 8.00
N SER A 35 41.26 11.48 8.89
CA SER A 35 41.39 12.93 9.08
C SER A 35 42.60 13.45 8.29
N ASN A 36 42.78 14.77 8.23
CA ASN A 36 44.00 15.36 7.68
C ASN A 36 45.27 14.83 8.38
N ASP A 37 45.22 14.64 9.71
CA ASP A 37 46.35 14.11 10.48
C ASP A 37 46.65 12.64 10.18
N THR A 38 45.62 11.85 9.87
CA THR A 38 45.77 10.43 9.56
C THR A 38 45.86 10.11 8.07
N TYR A 39 45.89 11.14 7.20
CA TYR A 39 45.86 11.01 5.74
C TYR A 39 46.94 10.09 5.14
N LYS A 40 48.13 10.07 5.75
CA LYS A 40 49.28 9.27 5.28
C LYS A 40 49.17 7.77 5.61
N TYR A 41 48.49 7.40 6.69
CA TYR A 41 48.51 6.03 7.21
C TYR A 41 47.90 4.98 6.27
N PRO A 42 46.83 5.25 5.50
CA PRO A 42 46.32 4.31 4.50
C PRO A 42 47.39 3.84 3.52
N LYS A 43 48.21 4.77 3.00
CA LYS A 43 49.28 4.45 2.04
C LYS A 43 50.33 3.54 2.69
N ILE A 44 50.77 3.90 3.89
CA ILE A 44 51.77 3.14 4.64
C ILE A 44 51.24 1.72 4.94
N ALA A 45 49.99 1.60 5.39
CA ALA A 45 49.36 0.31 5.67
C ALA A 45 49.30 -0.58 4.41
N MET A 46 48.96 -0.01 3.26
CA MET A 46 48.94 -0.70 1.97
C MET A 46 50.31 -1.17 1.51
N GLU A 47 51.36 -0.36 1.73
CA GLU A 47 52.75 -0.72 1.43
C GLU A 47 53.26 -1.87 2.32
N LEU A 48 52.90 -1.87 3.61
CA LEU A 48 53.32 -2.91 4.55
C LEU A 48 52.73 -4.30 4.28
N ILE A 49 51.64 -4.38 3.51
CA ILE A 49 50.95 -5.64 3.21
C ILE A 49 50.94 -5.99 1.73
N SER A 50 51.68 -5.26 0.88
CA SER A 50 51.62 -5.39 -0.57
C SER A 50 51.88 -6.81 -1.08
N ASP A 51 52.69 -7.58 -0.36
CA ASP A 51 53.05 -8.96 -0.72
C ASP A 51 51.95 -9.96 -0.37
N ALA A 52 51.06 -9.62 0.57
CA ALA A 52 50.02 -10.49 1.09
C ALA A 52 48.61 -10.11 0.59
N TYR A 53 48.38 -8.83 0.29
CA TYR A 53 47.06 -8.31 -0.08
C TYR A 53 47.19 -7.08 -0.97
N ARG A 54 46.39 -7.05 -2.05
CA ARG A 54 46.30 -5.92 -2.97
C ARG A 54 44.85 -5.78 -3.47
N PRO A 55 44.10 -4.74 -3.07
CA PRO A 55 42.78 -4.48 -3.61
C PRO A 55 42.88 -4.07 -5.08
N LEU A 56 41.77 -4.23 -5.80
CA LEU A 56 41.60 -3.75 -7.16
C LEU A 56 41.67 -2.22 -7.23
N ASP A 57 41.06 -1.55 -6.25
CA ASP A 57 41.08 -0.09 -6.13
C ASP A 57 40.93 0.35 -4.67
N TYR A 58 41.41 1.55 -4.34
CA TYR A 58 41.16 2.16 -3.04
C TYR A 58 41.00 3.67 -3.11
N GLU A 59 40.15 4.20 -2.23
CA GLU A 59 39.84 5.62 -2.14
C GLU A 59 39.99 6.15 -0.71
N ARG A 60 40.07 7.47 -0.57
CA ARG A 60 40.05 8.15 0.74
C ARG A 60 38.88 9.10 0.86
N ILE A 61 38.20 9.03 2.00
CA ILE A 61 37.28 10.07 2.47
C ILE A 61 37.99 10.76 3.63
N VAL A 62 38.19 12.07 3.51
CA VAL A 62 38.92 12.86 4.51
C VAL A 62 37.94 13.82 5.19
N THR A 63 37.80 13.72 6.52
CA THR A 63 37.05 14.70 7.31
C THR A 63 37.96 15.84 7.76
N GLU A 64 37.45 17.07 7.72
CA GLU A 64 38.18 18.25 8.19
C GLU A 64 38.22 18.33 9.72
N ASN A 65 37.14 17.92 10.38
CA ASN A 65 37.05 17.87 11.84
C ASN A 65 36.73 16.43 12.32
N PRO A 66 37.74 15.67 12.78
CA PRO A 66 37.55 14.30 13.23
C PRO A 66 36.85 14.21 14.60
N ASP A 67 36.72 15.29 15.37
CA ASP A 67 36.08 15.27 16.69
C ASP A 67 34.60 15.70 16.65
N ASP A 68 34.13 16.26 15.52
CA ASP A 68 32.71 16.55 15.31
C ASP A 68 32.01 15.38 14.58
N PRO A 69 31.11 14.64 15.26
CA PRO A 69 30.40 13.52 14.63
C PRO A 69 29.46 13.97 13.50
N ASN A 70 28.92 15.19 13.53
CA ASN A 70 28.05 15.67 12.45
C ASN A 70 28.85 15.97 11.18
N GLU A 71 30.04 16.54 11.32
CA GLU A 71 30.90 16.84 10.19
C GLU A 71 31.44 15.55 9.54
N CYS A 72 31.87 14.61 10.37
CA CYS A 72 32.23 13.27 9.93
C CYS A 72 31.09 12.60 9.16
N TYR A 73 29.86 12.66 9.69
CA TYR A 73 28.68 12.07 9.07
C TYR A 73 28.37 12.72 7.72
N ARG A 74 28.31 14.06 7.65
CA ARG A 74 28.08 14.80 6.38
C ARG A 74 29.12 14.47 5.31
N THR A 75 30.38 14.35 5.73
CA THR A 75 31.49 14.01 4.83
C THR A 75 31.27 12.63 4.21
N LEU A 76 30.94 11.63 5.04
CA LEU A 76 30.63 10.27 4.58
C LEU A 76 29.42 10.25 3.65
N GLU A 77 28.30 10.82 4.06
CA GLU A 77 27.05 10.88 3.27
C GLU A 77 27.26 11.54 1.90
N THR A 78 28.13 12.54 1.81
CA THR A 78 28.39 13.26 0.55
C THR A 78 29.32 12.49 -0.38
N ARG A 79 30.33 11.81 0.17
CA ARG A 79 31.45 11.25 -0.61
C ARG A 79 31.27 9.77 -0.91
N LEU A 80 30.78 8.98 0.04
CA LEU A 80 30.66 7.53 -0.08
C LEU A 80 29.77 7.11 -1.28
N PRO A 81 28.55 7.67 -1.47
CA PRO A 81 27.71 7.28 -2.61
C PRO A 81 28.34 7.57 -3.98
N ARG A 82 29.18 8.61 -4.07
CA ARG A 82 29.87 8.97 -5.32
C ARG A 82 30.92 7.93 -5.68
N ILE A 83 31.69 7.47 -4.69
CA ILE A 83 32.71 6.43 -4.89
C ILE A 83 32.03 5.11 -5.31
N LEU A 84 31.01 4.68 -4.57
CA LEU A 84 30.27 3.45 -4.89
C LEU A 84 29.65 3.49 -6.30
N LYS A 85 29.11 4.65 -6.69
CA LYS A 85 28.57 4.84 -8.04
C LYS A 85 29.64 4.67 -9.12
N LEU A 86 30.86 5.19 -8.91
CA LEU A 86 31.98 5.01 -9.85
C LEU A 86 32.40 3.54 -9.98
N TRP A 87 32.39 2.81 -8.87
CA TRP A 87 32.71 1.37 -8.86
C TRP A 87 31.54 0.47 -9.28
N MET A 88 30.37 1.03 -9.58
CA MET A 88 29.13 0.28 -9.87
C MET A 88 28.76 -0.72 -8.76
N LEU A 89 28.99 -0.33 -7.50
CA LEU A 89 28.69 -1.13 -6.31
C LEU A 89 27.62 -0.42 -5.44
N GLY A 90 26.96 -1.18 -4.58
CA GLY A 90 25.96 -0.68 -3.63
C GLY A 90 26.44 -0.68 -2.19
N MET A 91 25.70 -0.02 -1.30
CA MET A 91 25.97 -0.03 0.15
C MET A 91 25.93 -1.45 0.74
N ASN A 92 25.09 -2.33 0.18
CA ASN A 92 24.99 -3.73 0.56
C ASN A 92 26.23 -4.59 0.25
N ASN A 93 27.22 -4.04 -0.45
CA ASN A 93 28.53 -4.66 -0.65
C ASN A 93 29.57 -4.23 0.40
N ILE A 94 29.21 -3.34 1.33
CA ILE A 94 30.14 -2.77 2.30
C ILE A 94 30.25 -3.66 3.56
N ILE A 95 31.48 -3.96 3.93
CA ILE A 95 31.86 -4.33 5.29
C ILE A 95 32.38 -3.07 5.99
N THR A 96 31.76 -2.69 7.11
CA THR A 96 32.16 -1.49 7.87
C THR A 96 33.08 -1.86 9.02
N ASP A 97 34.32 -1.38 9.00
CA ASP A 97 35.29 -1.58 10.08
C ASP A 97 35.49 -0.29 10.87
N TYR A 98 35.11 -0.30 12.15
CA TYR A 98 35.21 0.87 13.03
C TYR A 98 36.35 0.75 14.07
N THR A 99 37.40 -0.02 13.75
CA THR A 99 38.53 -0.28 14.65
C THR A 99 39.28 0.99 15.03
N GLY A 100 39.61 1.82 14.03
CA GLY A 100 40.48 2.98 14.19
C GLY A 100 39.73 4.31 14.07
N GLY A 101 40.41 5.40 14.39
CA GLY A 101 39.86 6.76 14.32
C GLY A 101 39.38 7.27 15.67
N THR A 102 38.89 8.50 15.71
CA THR A 102 38.30 9.08 16.91
C THR A 102 36.96 8.41 17.22
N LYS A 103 36.43 8.63 18.43
CA LYS A 103 35.09 8.17 18.79
C LYS A 103 34.02 8.81 17.90
N SER A 104 34.21 10.06 17.51
CA SER A 104 33.29 10.78 16.64
C SER A 104 33.30 10.23 15.21
N MET A 105 34.49 9.90 14.68
CA MET A 105 34.62 9.26 13.36
C MET A 105 33.97 7.88 13.33
N THR A 106 34.25 7.04 14.33
CA THR A 106 33.69 5.68 14.41
C THR A 106 32.18 5.71 14.59
N ALA A 107 31.65 6.61 15.43
CA ALA A 107 30.21 6.81 15.58
C ALA A 107 29.55 7.27 14.27
N ALA A 108 30.12 8.26 13.59
CA ALA A 108 29.62 8.75 12.30
C ALA A 108 29.66 7.66 11.23
N LEU A 109 30.73 6.86 11.20
CA LEU A 109 30.88 5.74 10.29
C LEU A 109 29.76 4.72 10.48
N VAL A 110 29.52 4.28 11.72
CA VAL A 110 28.42 3.36 12.04
C VAL A 110 27.07 3.96 11.64
N LEU A 111 26.81 5.22 11.99
CA LEU A 111 25.55 5.90 11.64
C LEU A 111 25.32 5.99 10.12
N SER A 112 26.37 6.23 9.33
CA SER A 112 26.27 6.33 7.86
C SER A 112 26.04 4.99 7.16
N THR A 113 26.36 3.87 7.80
CA THR A 113 26.34 2.55 7.15
C THR A 113 25.27 1.59 7.68
N VAL A 114 24.69 1.88 8.86
CA VAL A 114 23.80 0.94 9.57
C VAL A 114 22.57 0.54 8.78
N MET A 115 22.09 1.37 7.87
CA MET A 115 20.88 1.08 7.11
C MET A 115 21.06 -0.03 6.06
N GLU A 116 22.26 -0.16 5.50
CA GLU A 116 22.44 -0.92 4.25
C GLU A 116 23.72 -1.75 4.18
N CYS A 117 24.70 -1.57 5.07
CA CYS A 117 25.93 -2.36 5.01
C CYS A 117 25.69 -3.84 5.33
N GLU A 118 26.55 -4.70 4.76
CA GLU A 118 26.43 -6.15 4.90
C GLU A 118 26.63 -6.59 6.35
N ARG A 119 27.72 -6.10 6.95
CA ARG A 119 28.15 -6.47 8.31
C ARG A 119 29.15 -5.46 8.85
N TYR A 120 29.44 -5.59 10.14
CA TYR A 120 30.49 -4.83 10.80
C TYR A 120 31.68 -5.72 11.16
N SER A 121 32.86 -5.12 11.24
CA SER A 121 34.04 -5.74 11.82
C SER A 121 34.77 -4.77 12.75
N TYR A 122 35.51 -5.33 13.71
CA TYR A 122 36.47 -4.56 14.50
C TYR A 122 37.61 -5.46 15.01
N ILE A 123 38.77 -4.86 15.23
CA ILE A 123 39.92 -5.49 15.88
C ILE A 123 39.88 -5.15 17.38
N GLY A 124 39.63 -6.16 18.20
CA GLY A 124 39.75 -6.08 19.66
C GLY A 124 41.06 -6.68 20.14
N GLY A 125 41.24 -6.79 21.46
CA GLY A 125 42.38 -7.50 22.05
C GLY A 125 42.14 -7.90 23.50
N VAL A 126 42.81 -8.98 23.92
CA VAL A 126 42.70 -9.53 25.30
C VAL A 126 43.61 -8.78 26.28
N LYS A 127 44.74 -8.24 25.79
CA LYS A 127 45.68 -7.45 26.58
C LYS A 127 45.76 -6.04 26.03
N ARG A 128 45.51 -5.07 26.91
CA ARG A 128 45.60 -3.63 26.62
C ARG A 128 46.70 -3.04 27.49
N ALA A 129 47.40 -2.02 26.97
CA ALA A 129 48.32 -1.22 27.76
C ALA A 129 47.60 -0.58 28.98
N LYS A 130 48.33 -0.02 29.95
CA LYS A 130 47.76 0.62 31.16
C LYS A 130 46.69 -0.24 31.86
N GLU A 131 47.10 -1.39 32.40
CA GLU A 131 46.25 -2.29 33.19
C GLU A 131 44.90 -2.65 32.56
N GLY A 132 44.85 -2.80 31.22
CA GLY A 132 43.63 -3.22 30.53
C GLY A 132 42.79 -2.08 29.91
N VAL A 133 43.20 -0.81 30.04
CA VAL A 133 42.38 0.35 29.58
C VAL A 133 42.95 1.03 28.32
N GLY A 134 44.22 0.78 27.99
CA GLY A 134 44.94 1.40 26.87
C GLY A 134 44.76 0.70 25.51
N ILE A 135 45.64 1.03 24.56
CA ILE A 135 45.66 0.45 23.21
C ILE A 135 45.93 -1.07 23.32
N VAL A 136 45.32 -1.86 22.44
CA VAL A 136 45.59 -3.30 22.32
C VAL A 136 47.08 -3.52 22.02
N LEU A 137 47.72 -4.41 22.78
CA LEU A 137 49.12 -4.74 22.56
C LEU A 137 49.26 -5.59 21.29
N THR A 138 50.25 -5.25 20.47
CA THR A 138 50.58 -5.95 19.22
C THR A 138 50.79 -7.44 19.46
N GLY A 139 50.10 -8.30 18.68
CA GLY A 139 50.14 -9.75 18.80
C GLY A 139 49.09 -10.36 19.75
N SER A 140 48.20 -9.55 20.33
CA SER A 140 47.08 -10.00 21.19
C SER A 140 45.69 -9.69 20.60
N GLU A 141 45.66 -9.36 19.31
CA GLU A 141 44.46 -8.99 18.58
C GLU A 141 43.46 -10.15 18.50
N LYS A 142 42.18 -9.83 18.64
CA LYS A 142 41.08 -10.72 18.29
C LYS A 142 40.24 -10.06 17.22
N HIS A 143 39.91 -10.83 16.19
CA HIS A 143 39.09 -10.39 15.08
C HIS A 143 37.62 -10.68 15.37
N TYR A 144 36.78 -9.68 15.20
CA TYR A 144 35.34 -9.81 15.41
C TYR A 144 34.58 -9.41 14.16
N TYR A 145 33.65 -10.26 13.75
CA TYR A 145 32.56 -9.91 12.85
C TYR A 145 31.30 -9.76 13.67
N LEU A 146 30.55 -8.69 13.43
CA LEU A 146 29.27 -8.44 14.05
C LEU A 146 28.21 -8.31 12.96
N ASP A 147 27.03 -8.84 13.26
CA ASP A 147 25.85 -8.59 12.46
C ASP A 147 25.52 -7.09 12.45
N ASN A 148 24.90 -6.63 11.37
CA ASN A 148 24.40 -5.26 11.28
C ASN A 148 23.31 -5.03 12.37
N PRO A 149 23.46 -4.01 13.26
CA PRO A 149 22.47 -3.68 14.26
C PRO A 149 21.19 -3.07 13.67
N TRP A 150 21.05 -3.02 12.34
CA TRP A 150 19.76 -2.85 11.65
C TRP A 150 18.69 -3.77 12.24
N LYS A 151 19.04 -4.95 12.77
CA LYS A 151 18.09 -5.80 13.53
C LYS A 151 17.32 -5.05 14.63
N VAL A 152 17.88 -3.98 15.21
CA VAL A 152 17.21 -3.12 16.20
C VAL A 152 16.56 -1.88 15.54
N LEU A 153 17.15 -1.32 14.48
CA LEU A 153 16.61 -0.15 13.76
C LEU A 153 15.45 -0.49 12.82
N GLY A 154 15.41 -1.70 12.27
CA GLY A 154 14.36 -2.20 11.40
C GLY A 154 12.99 -2.23 12.06
N VAL A 155 12.92 -2.25 13.40
CA VAL A 155 11.67 -2.08 14.17
C VAL A 155 11.07 -0.68 13.94
N LYS A 156 11.90 0.35 13.76
CA LYS A 156 11.42 1.71 13.42
C LYS A 156 10.89 1.76 11.99
N GLU A 157 11.58 1.12 11.04
CA GLU A 157 11.06 1.02 9.66
C GLU A 157 9.77 0.22 9.59
N ALA A 158 9.66 -0.87 10.34
CA ALA A 158 8.44 -1.64 10.52
C ALA A 158 7.29 -0.77 11.06
N ALA A 159 7.56 0.09 12.05
CA ALA A 159 6.56 1.03 12.57
C ALA A 159 6.11 2.07 11.53
N LEU A 160 7.03 2.53 10.66
CA LEU A 160 6.68 3.41 9.55
C LEU A 160 5.80 2.69 8.52
N VAL A 161 6.08 1.42 8.22
CA VAL A 161 5.22 0.62 7.32
C VAL A 161 3.82 0.42 7.91
N ASP A 162 3.70 0.12 9.21
CA ASP A 162 2.40 0.06 9.91
C ASP A 162 1.62 1.36 9.71
N MET A 163 2.26 2.50 9.97
CA MET A 163 1.65 3.81 9.79
C MET A 163 1.21 4.04 8.33
N MET A 164 2.05 3.69 7.35
CA MET A 164 1.73 3.83 5.93
C MET A 164 0.50 2.97 5.57
N PHE A 165 0.46 1.72 6.03
CA PHE A 165 -0.64 0.80 5.77
C PHE A 165 -1.94 1.30 6.42
N ASP A 166 -1.88 1.72 7.68
CA ASP A 166 -3.02 2.29 8.42
C ASP A 166 -3.58 3.55 7.76
N ARG A 167 -2.70 4.37 7.17
CA ARG A 167 -3.04 5.58 6.40
C ARG A 167 -3.41 5.30 4.93
N CYS A 168 -3.66 4.05 4.58
CA CYS A 168 -4.03 3.60 3.23
C CYS A 168 -2.98 3.92 2.14
N GLN A 169 -1.74 4.20 2.53
CA GLN A 169 -0.59 4.40 1.63
C GLN A 169 0.04 3.05 1.25
N PHE A 170 -0.79 2.14 0.74
CA PHE A 170 -0.43 0.74 0.51
C PHE A 170 0.73 0.55 -0.48
N GLN A 171 0.78 1.36 -1.53
CA GLN A 171 1.89 1.32 -2.50
C GLN A 171 3.22 1.73 -1.85
N LEU A 172 3.19 2.75 -0.98
CA LEU A 172 4.38 3.19 -0.26
C LEU A 172 4.82 2.14 0.76
N ALA A 173 3.88 1.56 1.51
CA ALA A 173 4.14 0.45 2.42
C ALA A 173 4.81 -0.73 1.68
N ALA A 174 4.30 -1.11 0.50
CA ALA A 174 4.87 -2.17 -0.33
C ALA A 174 6.31 -1.87 -0.79
N ASN A 175 6.56 -0.63 -1.22
CA ASN A 175 7.89 -0.20 -1.66
C ASN A 175 8.89 -0.23 -0.50
N THR A 176 8.49 0.24 0.69
CA THR A 176 9.32 0.21 1.90
C THR A 176 9.61 -1.22 2.35
N LEU A 177 8.60 -2.10 2.36
CA LEU A 177 8.77 -3.53 2.66
C LEU A 177 9.76 -4.23 1.71
N ASN A 178 9.74 -3.89 0.42
CA ASN A 178 10.72 -4.42 -0.53
C ASN A 178 12.14 -3.91 -0.26
N LYS A 179 12.30 -2.67 0.20
CA LYS A 179 13.62 -2.16 0.63
C LYS A 179 14.11 -2.90 1.87
N MET A 180 13.26 -3.02 2.89
CA MET A 180 13.56 -3.78 4.11
C MET A 180 13.96 -5.23 3.79
N ALA A 181 13.27 -5.88 2.85
CA ALA A 181 13.57 -7.24 2.42
C ALA A 181 15.01 -7.41 1.87
N ASN A 182 15.62 -6.36 1.34
CA ASN A 182 16.99 -6.41 0.83
C ASN A 182 18.06 -6.20 1.92
N SER A 183 17.67 -5.73 3.10
CA SER A 183 18.58 -5.41 4.22
C SER A 183 18.53 -6.45 5.36
N VAL A 184 17.86 -7.58 5.15
CA VAL A 184 17.68 -8.65 6.16
C VAL A 184 18.11 -10.02 5.68
N ASP A 185 18.23 -10.96 6.62
CA ASP A 185 18.49 -12.36 6.32
C ASP A 185 17.38 -13.00 5.45
N HIS A 186 17.69 -14.16 4.86
CA HIS A 186 16.82 -14.84 3.92
C HIS A 186 15.40 -15.15 4.47
N LYS A 187 15.28 -15.46 5.77
CA LYS A 187 14.00 -15.81 6.39
C LYS A 187 13.10 -14.58 6.44
N LEU A 188 13.60 -13.46 6.95
CA LEU A 188 12.86 -12.19 7.02
C LEU A 188 12.65 -11.56 5.65
N LYS A 189 13.61 -11.71 4.74
CA LYS A 189 13.49 -11.25 3.34
C LYS A 189 12.24 -11.81 2.68
N THR A 190 11.99 -13.10 2.88
CA THR A 190 10.81 -13.77 2.33
C THR A 190 9.52 -13.20 2.93
N VAL A 191 9.48 -12.98 4.25
CA VAL A 191 8.33 -12.42 4.96
C VAL A 191 8.02 -11.00 4.46
N PHE A 192 9.00 -10.10 4.41
CA PHE A 192 8.79 -8.72 3.95
C PHE A 192 8.40 -8.63 2.48
N ALA A 193 9.00 -9.46 1.60
CA ALA A 193 8.60 -9.53 0.21
C ALA A 193 7.13 -9.98 0.05
N MET A 194 6.66 -10.89 0.90
CA MET A 194 5.26 -11.33 0.89
C MET A 194 4.32 -10.25 1.45
N LEU A 195 4.70 -9.56 2.51
CA LEU A 195 3.90 -8.43 3.04
C LEU A 195 3.82 -7.28 2.03
N SER A 196 4.86 -7.08 1.22
CA SER A 196 4.80 -6.15 0.09
C SER A 196 3.70 -6.54 -0.90
N LYS A 197 3.60 -7.82 -1.25
CA LYS A 197 2.51 -8.33 -2.10
C LYS A 197 1.14 -8.16 -1.43
N VAL A 198 1.01 -8.39 -0.13
CA VAL A 198 -0.25 -8.13 0.59
C VAL A 198 -0.63 -6.66 0.54
N SER A 199 0.33 -5.76 0.79
CA SER A 199 0.09 -4.31 0.71
C SER A 199 -0.44 -3.91 -0.67
N LEU A 200 0.16 -4.43 -1.75
CA LEU A 200 -0.37 -4.21 -3.10
C LEU A 200 -1.77 -4.82 -3.32
N ALA A 201 -2.10 -5.96 -2.71
CA ALA A 201 -3.46 -6.52 -2.77
C ALA A 201 -4.49 -5.56 -2.16
N TYR A 202 -4.17 -4.95 -1.00
CA TYR A 202 -5.00 -3.91 -0.39
C TYR A 202 -5.07 -2.64 -1.24
N ASN A 203 -3.98 -2.25 -1.92
CA ASN A 203 -4.02 -1.15 -2.90
C ASN A 203 -5.03 -1.42 -4.03
N TYR A 204 -5.04 -2.64 -4.57
CA TYR A 204 -6.02 -3.04 -5.59
C TYR A 204 -7.44 -3.06 -5.04
N TRP A 205 -7.64 -3.55 -3.81
CA TRP A 205 -8.96 -3.54 -3.18
C TRP A 205 -9.46 -2.12 -2.99
N ASP A 206 -8.62 -1.24 -2.44
CA ASP A 206 -8.97 0.15 -2.15
C ASP A 206 -9.23 1.00 -3.42
N SER A 207 -8.84 0.45 -4.59
CA SER A 207 -9.12 0.96 -5.94
C SER A 207 -10.28 0.22 -6.64
N PHE A 208 -11.05 -0.58 -5.91
CA PHE A 208 -12.16 -1.41 -6.39
C PHE A 208 -11.78 -2.47 -7.45
N MET A 209 -10.50 -2.83 -7.57
CA MET A 209 -10.01 -3.90 -8.45
C MET A 209 -10.13 -5.27 -7.76
N HIS A 210 -11.34 -5.66 -7.34
CA HIS A 210 -11.60 -6.81 -6.46
C HIS A 210 -10.96 -8.12 -6.93
N SER A 211 -11.06 -8.47 -8.23
CA SER A 211 -10.47 -9.71 -8.74
C SER A 211 -8.94 -9.73 -8.66
N LYS A 212 -8.28 -8.58 -8.88
CA LYS A 212 -6.81 -8.49 -8.73
C LYS A 212 -6.42 -8.61 -7.26
N ALA A 213 -7.13 -7.90 -6.38
CA ALA A 213 -6.93 -7.98 -4.93
C ALA A 213 -7.08 -9.42 -4.43
N TYR A 214 -8.15 -10.11 -4.81
CA TYR A 214 -8.44 -11.50 -4.45
C TYR A 214 -7.27 -12.43 -4.82
N ASN A 215 -6.88 -12.44 -6.11
CA ASN A 215 -5.84 -13.35 -6.59
C ASN A 215 -4.51 -13.14 -5.87
N GLN A 216 -4.14 -11.89 -5.60
CA GLN A 216 -2.88 -11.58 -4.94
C GLN A 216 -2.90 -11.88 -3.44
N LEU A 217 -4.02 -11.59 -2.76
CA LEU A 217 -4.17 -11.87 -1.33
C LEU A 217 -4.22 -13.38 -1.08
N LYS A 218 -4.99 -14.12 -1.89
CA LYS A 218 -5.07 -15.59 -1.85
C LYS A 218 -3.70 -16.24 -1.98
N GLN A 219 -2.90 -15.83 -2.97
CA GLN A 219 -1.55 -16.37 -3.14
C GLN A 219 -0.66 -16.06 -1.93
N SER A 220 -0.72 -14.82 -1.43
CA SER A 220 0.10 -14.40 -0.29
C SER A 220 -0.24 -15.18 0.99
N ILE A 221 -1.53 -15.42 1.26
CA ILE A 221 -1.98 -16.24 2.41
C ILE A 221 -1.52 -17.69 2.27
N TYR A 222 -1.63 -18.28 1.07
CA TYR A 222 -1.12 -19.63 0.81
C TYR A 222 0.38 -19.72 1.12
N ASP A 223 1.15 -18.74 0.63
CA ASP A 223 2.59 -18.66 0.88
C ASP A 223 2.87 -18.54 2.40
N PHE A 224 2.11 -17.72 3.15
CA PHE A 224 2.29 -17.56 4.61
C PHE A 224 2.05 -18.85 5.39
N ARG A 225 0.99 -19.59 5.05
CA ARG A 225 0.64 -20.85 5.73
C ARG A 225 1.72 -21.93 5.57
N ASN A 226 2.45 -21.89 4.45
CA ASN A 226 3.55 -22.81 4.17
C ASN A 226 4.87 -22.42 4.87
N MET A 227 4.95 -21.23 5.46
CA MET A 227 6.12 -20.84 6.25
C MET A 227 6.10 -21.52 7.62
N LYS A 228 7.29 -21.96 8.09
CA LYS A 228 7.50 -22.49 9.45
C LYS A 228 7.61 -21.35 10.48
N ILE A 229 6.74 -20.35 10.40
CA ILE A 229 6.75 -19.15 11.22
C ILE A 229 5.39 -19.05 11.92
N ARG A 230 5.16 -19.96 12.87
CA ARG A 230 3.84 -20.11 13.53
C ARG A 230 3.83 -19.74 15.02
N CYS A 231 4.96 -19.31 15.58
CA CYS A 231 5.10 -19.15 17.03
C CYS A 231 4.89 -17.71 17.54
N ILE A 232 4.45 -16.77 16.71
CA ILE A 232 4.23 -15.36 17.13
C ILE A 232 2.74 -15.03 17.03
N PRO A 233 2.02 -14.85 18.15
CA PRO A 233 0.56 -14.65 18.16
C PRO A 233 0.07 -13.49 17.29
N SER A 234 0.72 -12.33 17.35
CA SER A 234 0.36 -11.15 16.55
C SER A 234 0.53 -11.36 15.05
N PHE A 235 1.51 -12.18 14.63
CA PHE A 235 1.70 -12.56 13.23
C PHE A 235 0.58 -13.49 12.76
N VAL A 236 0.16 -14.45 13.60
CA VAL A 236 -0.97 -15.34 13.31
C VAL A 236 -2.28 -14.54 13.22
N GLU A 237 -2.54 -13.65 14.18
CA GLU A 237 -3.73 -12.78 14.18
C GLU A 237 -3.79 -11.90 12.92
N MET A 238 -2.64 -11.38 12.47
CA MET A 238 -2.55 -10.62 11.21
C MET A 238 -2.98 -11.48 10.01
N ILE A 239 -2.49 -12.73 9.91
CA ILE A 239 -2.87 -13.66 8.84
C ILE A 239 -4.37 -13.97 8.89
N GLU A 240 -4.93 -14.24 10.07
CA GLU A 240 -6.37 -14.49 10.25
C GLU A 240 -7.22 -13.30 9.76
N LYS A 241 -6.76 -12.07 9.99
CA LYS A 241 -7.45 -10.88 9.46
C LYS A 241 -7.34 -10.78 7.93
N PHE A 242 -6.21 -11.17 7.33
CA PHE A 242 -6.11 -11.27 5.88
C PHE A 242 -7.06 -12.32 5.31
N GLU A 243 -7.22 -13.45 5.99
CA GLU A 243 -8.13 -14.53 5.57
C GLU A 243 -9.59 -14.08 5.55
N LYS A 244 -10.04 -13.31 6.56
CA LYS A 244 -11.37 -12.68 6.54
C LYS A 244 -11.56 -11.76 5.33
N GLY A 245 -10.52 -11.00 4.98
CA GLY A 245 -10.53 -10.14 3.80
C GLY A 245 -10.57 -10.92 2.48
N GLU A 246 -9.80 -12.00 2.39
CA GLU A 246 -9.78 -12.91 1.23
C GLU A 246 -11.13 -13.58 1.03
N GLU A 247 -11.79 -14.03 2.10
CA GLU A 247 -13.10 -14.66 2.04
C GLU A 247 -14.15 -13.70 1.46
N TRP A 248 -14.16 -12.45 1.93
CA TRP A 248 -15.05 -11.43 1.38
C TRP A 248 -14.79 -11.19 -0.11
N LEU A 249 -13.52 -11.03 -0.49
CA LEU A 249 -13.12 -10.83 -1.89
C LEU A 249 -13.45 -12.04 -2.76
N ARG A 250 -13.35 -13.26 -2.22
CA ARG A 250 -13.72 -14.50 -2.88
C ARG A 250 -15.19 -14.51 -3.25
N THR A 251 -16.07 -14.20 -2.29
CA THR A 251 -17.52 -14.12 -2.53
C THR A 251 -17.86 -13.10 -3.62
N VAL A 252 -17.25 -11.91 -3.58
CA VAL A 252 -17.45 -10.90 -4.63
C VAL A 252 -16.97 -11.40 -5.99
N ASN A 253 -15.82 -12.08 -6.03
CA ASN A 253 -15.27 -12.60 -7.28
C ASN A 253 -16.13 -13.73 -7.87
N GLU A 254 -16.60 -14.67 -7.04
CA GLU A 254 -17.50 -15.76 -7.43
C GLU A 254 -18.83 -15.24 -7.98
N LEU A 255 -19.44 -14.25 -7.32
CA LEU A 255 -20.66 -13.59 -7.81
C LEU A 255 -20.43 -12.93 -9.19
N ASN A 256 -19.31 -12.21 -9.37
CA ASN A 256 -19.00 -11.61 -10.66
C ASN A 256 -18.82 -12.68 -11.76
N ILE A 257 -18.22 -13.83 -11.46
CA ILE A 257 -18.05 -14.93 -12.41
C ILE A 257 -19.42 -15.53 -12.76
N SER A 258 -20.22 -15.89 -11.76
CA SER A 258 -21.56 -16.49 -11.95
C SER A 258 -22.46 -15.61 -12.83
N ILE A 259 -22.51 -14.31 -12.54
CA ILE A 259 -23.30 -13.34 -13.31
C ILE A 259 -22.80 -13.25 -14.76
N ARG A 260 -21.48 -13.19 -14.98
CA ARG A 260 -20.91 -13.15 -16.34
C ARG A 260 -21.23 -14.43 -17.13
N GLU A 261 -21.14 -15.59 -16.51
CA GLU A 261 -21.50 -16.86 -17.15
C GLU A 261 -22.99 -16.96 -17.47
N SER A 262 -23.85 -16.50 -16.57
CA SER A 262 -25.29 -16.39 -16.80
C SER A 262 -25.62 -15.48 -18.00
N LEU A 263 -24.97 -14.31 -18.09
CA LEU A 263 -25.14 -13.39 -19.22
C LEU A 263 -24.62 -13.98 -20.55
N LYS A 264 -23.48 -14.69 -20.52
CA LYS A 264 -22.98 -15.41 -21.70
C LYS A 264 -23.95 -16.48 -22.18
N ARG A 265 -24.48 -17.31 -21.28
CA ARG A 265 -25.50 -18.33 -21.61
C ARG A 265 -26.74 -17.70 -22.25
N LYS A 266 -27.29 -16.63 -21.65
CA LYS A 266 -28.44 -15.89 -22.22
C LYS A 266 -28.16 -15.36 -23.64
N THR A 267 -26.94 -14.88 -23.89
CA THR A 267 -26.54 -14.37 -25.19
C THR A 267 -26.47 -15.49 -26.23
N ILE A 268 -25.89 -16.64 -25.86
CA ILE A 268 -25.79 -17.83 -26.74
C ILE A 268 -27.19 -18.36 -27.08
N THR A 269 -28.06 -18.57 -26.10
CA THR A 269 -29.43 -19.05 -26.32
C THR A 269 -30.24 -18.10 -27.21
N ARG A 270 -30.04 -16.77 -27.07
CA ARG A 270 -30.68 -15.78 -27.95
C ARG A 270 -30.17 -15.87 -29.39
N CYS A 271 -28.87 -16.07 -29.59
CA CYS A 271 -28.30 -16.28 -30.93
C CYS A 271 -28.79 -17.59 -31.58
N GLU A 272 -28.86 -18.68 -30.81
CA GLU A 272 -29.37 -19.98 -31.27
C GLU A 272 -30.86 -19.91 -31.64
N ASN A 273 -31.67 -19.24 -30.82
CA ASN A 273 -33.09 -19.02 -31.13
C ASN A 273 -33.31 -18.06 -32.31
N SER A 274 -32.42 -17.07 -32.51
CA SER A 274 -32.50 -16.23 -33.71
C SER A 274 -32.09 -16.95 -35.00
N ALA A 275 -31.24 -17.98 -34.89
CA ALA A 275 -30.82 -18.81 -36.01
C ALA A 275 -31.83 -19.91 -36.37
N SER A 276 -32.59 -20.43 -35.38
CA SER A 276 -33.67 -21.40 -35.64
C SER A 276 -34.94 -20.74 -36.20
N VAL A 277 -35.22 -19.48 -35.86
CA VAL A 277 -36.39 -18.74 -36.37
C VAL A 277 -36.23 -18.30 -37.84
N THR A 278 -35.01 -18.28 -38.39
CA THR A 278 -34.80 -17.97 -39.82
C THR A 278 -35.07 -19.16 -40.77
N ALA A 279 -35.56 -20.31 -40.28
CA ALA A 279 -35.79 -21.50 -41.10
C ALA A 279 -37.28 -21.88 -41.34
N GLU A 280 -38.26 -21.26 -40.68
CA GLU A 280 -39.69 -21.58 -40.89
C GLU A 280 -40.60 -20.35 -41.01
N ILE A 281 -40.98 -20.07 -42.27
CA ILE A 281 -42.28 -19.55 -42.77
C ILE A 281 -42.74 -18.15 -42.32
N GLY A 282 -43.03 -17.31 -43.33
CA GLY A 282 -43.66 -16.02 -43.18
C GLY A 282 -45.17 -16.07 -42.87
N ILE A 283 -45.61 -15.10 -42.07
CA ILE A 283 -46.84 -14.29 -42.19
C ILE A 283 -46.63 -13.15 -41.16
N VAL A 284 -46.94 -11.93 -41.59
CA VAL A 284 -46.84 -10.70 -40.79
C VAL A 284 -47.93 -10.74 -39.72
N ASP A 285 -47.54 -10.57 -38.45
CA ASP A 285 -48.44 -10.13 -37.40
C ASP A 285 -47.75 -9.01 -36.60
N GLU A 286 -48.34 -7.82 -36.67
CA GLU A 286 -47.97 -6.65 -35.88
C GLU A 286 -48.55 -6.81 -34.48
N GLY A 287 -47.72 -6.97 -33.45
CA GLY A 287 -48.24 -6.91 -32.08
C GLY A 287 -47.33 -7.42 -31.00
N THR A 288 -47.08 -6.56 -30.02
CA THR A 288 -46.51 -6.85 -28.69
C THR A 288 -44.99 -7.01 -28.60
N GLY A 289 -44.29 -5.90 -28.81
CA GLY A 289 -43.04 -5.64 -28.09
C GLY A 289 -43.33 -5.52 -26.59
N HIS A 290 -43.55 -6.63 -25.90
CA HIS A 290 -43.51 -6.67 -24.44
C HIS A 290 -42.07 -6.34 -24.04
N SER A 291 -41.81 -5.07 -23.69
CA SER A 291 -40.57 -4.69 -23.01
C SER A 291 -40.49 -5.55 -21.75
N THR A 292 -39.62 -6.56 -21.76
CA THR A 292 -39.38 -7.37 -20.58
C THR A 292 -38.82 -6.43 -19.53
N LYS A 293 -39.65 -6.07 -18.54
CA LYS A 293 -39.25 -5.21 -17.43
C LYS A 293 -37.95 -5.79 -16.84
N PRO A 294 -36.90 -4.97 -16.68
CA PRO A 294 -35.61 -5.47 -16.20
C PRO A 294 -35.79 -6.03 -14.78
N SER A 295 -35.72 -7.36 -14.63
CA SER A 295 -35.69 -8.01 -13.32
C SER A 295 -34.27 -8.36 -12.95
N ILE A 296 -33.81 -7.84 -11.80
CA ILE A 296 -32.47 -8.10 -11.27
C ILE A 296 -32.46 -9.51 -10.65
N SER A 297 -31.47 -10.32 -10.99
CA SER A 297 -31.28 -11.62 -10.35
C SER A 297 -30.83 -11.47 -8.89
N LYS A 298 -31.12 -12.48 -8.05
CA LYS A 298 -30.68 -12.48 -6.64
C LYS A 298 -29.17 -12.28 -6.47
N GLU A 299 -28.36 -12.87 -7.35
CA GLU A 299 -26.90 -12.71 -7.36
C GLU A 299 -26.47 -11.28 -7.68
N GLU A 300 -27.11 -10.63 -8.65
CA GLU A 300 -26.83 -9.23 -9.00
C GLU A 300 -27.20 -8.28 -7.86
N SER A 301 -28.33 -8.49 -7.19
CA SER A 301 -28.71 -7.71 -5.99
C SER A 301 -27.70 -7.91 -4.86
N LEU A 302 -27.25 -9.14 -4.63
CA LEU A 302 -26.24 -9.43 -3.61
C LEU A 302 -24.89 -8.78 -3.94
N LEU A 303 -24.44 -8.88 -5.20
CA LEU A 303 -23.20 -8.23 -5.65
C LEU A 303 -23.27 -6.70 -5.52
N ARG A 304 -24.42 -6.09 -5.84
CA ARG A 304 -24.65 -4.65 -5.63
C ARG A 304 -24.53 -4.28 -4.16
N ARG A 305 -25.11 -5.08 -3.25
CA ARG A 305 -24.96 -4.86 -1.80
C ARG A 305 -23.51 -4.94 -1.35
N TYR A 306 -22.74 -5.94 -1.80
CA TYR A 306 -21.31 -6.03 -1.49
C TYR A 306 -20.51 -4.83 -1.99
N LYS A 307 -20.72 -4.40 -3.24
CA LYS A 307 -20.06 -3.21 -3.80
C LYS A 307 -20.43 -1.93 -3.05
N LEU A 308 -21.66 -1.84 -2.55
CA LEU A 308 -22.12 -0.71 -1.75
C LEU A 308 -21.44 -0.68 -0.38
N ILE A 309 -21.37 -1.82 0.31
CA ILE A 309 -20.62 -1.96 1.58
C ILE A 309 -19.18 -1.52 1.39
N ASP A 310 -18.49 -1.98 0.34
CA ASP A 310 -17.10 -1.61 0.09
C ASP A 310 -16.93 -0.13 -0.26
N LEU A 311 -17.83 0.46 -1.04
CA LEU A 311 -17.79 1.89 -1.36
C LEU A 311 -17.98 2.77 -0.13
N ILE A 312 -18.91 2.42 0.77
CA ILE A 312 -19.12 3.12 2.04
C ILE A 312 -17.90 2.94 2.96
N SER A 313 -17.37 1.72 3.04
CA SER A 313 -16.16 1.42 3.82
C SER A 313 -14.95 2.20 3.31
N ASN A 314 -14.80 2.31 1.99
CA ASN A 314 -13.74 3.10 1.35
C ASN A 314 -13.91 4.59 1.63
N ALA A 315 -15.13 5.13 1.59
CA ALA A 315 -15.39 6.51 1.99
C ALA A 315 -14.96 6.78 3.44
N LYS A 316 -15.29 5.85 4.36
CA LYS A 316 -14.88 5.91 5.76
C LYS A 316 -13.35 5.91 5.91
N ARG A 317 -12.63 5.10 5.13
CA ARG A 317 -11.15 5.15 5.09
C ARG A 317 -10.61 6.51 4.61
N ARG A 318 -11.19 7.11 3.55
CA ARG A 318 -10.80 8.45 3.09
C ARG A 318 -10.96 9.51 4.17
N ALA A 319 -12.06 9.48 4.91
CA ALA A 319 -12.31 10.43 5.98
C ALA A 319 -11.42 10.17 7.21
N GLU A 320 -11.44 8.96 7.76
CA GLU A 320 -10.87 8.67 9.08
C GLU A 320 -9.37 8.39 9.04
N LYS A 321 -8.88 7.77 7.96
CA LYS A 321 -7.47 7.41 7.81
C LYS A 321 -6.69 8.49 7.08
N GLU A 322 -7.29 9.19 6.13
CA GLU A 322 -6.56 10.16 5.29
C GLU A 322 -6.97 11.62 5.53
N ASN A 323 -8.04 11.90 6.31
CA ASN A 323 -8.61 13.24 6.50
C ASN A 323 -9.02 13.92 5.18
N ARG A 324 -9.48 13.14 4.20
CA ARG A 324 -9.91 13.60 2.87
C ARG A 324 -11.44 13.62 2.78
N TYR A 325 -12.06 14.62 3.41
CA TYR A 325 -13.53 14.67 3.56
C TYR A 325 -14.28 14.91 2.25
N ASP A 326 -13.79 15.78 1.35
CA ASP A 326 -14.40 15.96 0.02
C ASP A 326 -14.45 14.65 -0.77
N ASP A 327 -13.34 13.89 -0.75
CA ASP A 327 -13.20 12.60 -1.42
C ASP A 327 -14.13 11.54 -0.82
N ALA A 328 -14.27 11.56 0.51
CA ALA A 328 -15.18 10.70 1.26
C ALA A 328 -16.66 11.00 0.95
N VAL A 329 -17.06 12.29 0.97
CA VAL A 329 -18.43 12.71 0.67
C VAL A 329 -18.80 12.41 -0.79
N ALA A 330 -17.88 12.58 -1.74
CA ALA A 330 -18.11 12.19 -3.13
C ALA A 330 -18.41 10.68 -3.28
N ARG A 331 -17.74 9.82 -2.49
CA ARG A 331 -17.99 8.37 -2.47
C ARG A 331 -19.32 8.02 -1.82
N LEU A 332 -19.69 8.65 -0.71
CA LEU A 332 -20.99 8.44 -0.07
C LEU A 332 -22.15 8.90 -0.97
N TYR A 333 -22.01 10.06 -1.61
CA TYR A 333 -22.97 10.50 -2.63
C TYR A 333 -23.09 9.48 -3.77
N SER A 334 -21.97 8.96 -4.25
CA SER A 334 -21.93 7.91 -5.27
C SER A 334 -22.51 6.57 -4.80
N ALA A 335 -22.48 6.29 -3.49
CA ALA A 335 -23.08 5.11 -2.88
C ALA A 335 -24.60 5.25 -2.83
N LEU A 336 -25.10 6.39 -2.35
CA LEU A 336 -26.53 6.72 -2.35
C LEU A 336 -27.12 6.67 -3.76
N GLU A 337 -26.44 7.26 -4.75
CA GLU A 337 -26.92 7.26 -6.13
C GLU A 337 -27.04 5.84 -6.69
N LYS A 338 -26.03 4.99 -6.45
CA LYS A 338 -26.07 3.57 -6.87
C LYS A 338 -27.18 2.81 -6.16
N TYR A 339 -27.40 3.07 -4.87
CA TYR A 339 -28.46 2.45 -4.08
C TYR A 339 -29.85 2.80 -4.63
N VAL A 340 -30.15 4.09 -4.77
CA VAL A 340 -31.46 4.56 -5.23
C VAL A 340 -31.75 4.07 -6.65
N LYS A 341 -30.77 4.13 -7.56
CA LYS A 341 -30.91 3.58 -8.92
C LYS A 341 -31.19 2.07 -8.90
N ALA A 342 -30.56 1.31 -7.99
CA ALA A 342 -30.84 -0.11 -7.86
C ALA A 342 -32.27 -0.39 -7.37
N ARG A 343 -32.76 0.39 -6.40
CA ARG A 343 -34.14 0.28 -5.89
C ARG A 343 -35.17 0.67 -6.95
N LEU A 344 -34.94 1.74 -7.71
CA LEU A 344 -35.81 2.10 -8.82
C LEU A 344 -35.88 0.98 -9.87
N LEU A 345 -34.75 0.35 -10.16
CA LEU A 345 -34.69 -0.78 -11.09
C LEU A 345 -35.46 -2.01 -10.56
N GLU A 346 -35.48 -2.27 -9.25
CA GLU A 346 -36.34 -3.30 -8.64
C GLU A 346 -37.85 -3.03 -8.87
N HIS A 347 -38.23 -1.75 -9.03
CA HIS A 347 -39.58 -1.32 -9.40
C HIS A 347 -39.78 -1.21 -10.93
N GLY A 348 -38.79 -1.62 -11.73
CA GLY A 348 -38.85 -1.63 -13.19
C GLY A 348 -38.45 -0.31 -13.86
N ILE A 349 -37.94 0.66 -13.12
CA ILE A 349 -37.52 1.96 -13.66
C ILE A 349 -35.99 1.98 -13.81
N ASP A 350 -35.51 1.92 -15.06
CA ASP A 350 -34.08 2.11 -15.36
C ASP A 350 -33.78 3.61 -15.53
N ASN A 351 -33.20 4.20 -14.48
CA ASN A 351 -32.86 5.62 -14.42
C ASN A 351 -31.91 6.11 -15.53
N SER A 352 -31.24 5.21 -16.27
CA SER A 352 -30.37 5.55 -17.40
C SER A 352 -31.10 5.62 -18.74
N ARG A 353 -32.35 5.14 -18.78
CA ARG A 353 -33.18 5.01 -19.98
C ARG A 353 -34.66 5.34 -19.71
N ALA A 354 -34.94 6.02 -18.61
CA ALA A 354 -36.31 6.30 -18.19
C ALA A 354 -36.96 7.32 -19.14
N GLY A 355 -38.16 7.01 -19.62
CA GLY A 355 -39.05 7.94 -20.31
C GLY A 355 -40.03 8.63 -19.34
N LEU A 356 -40.84 9.56 -19.85
CA LEU A 356 -41.90 10.20 -19.05
C LEU A 356 -43.00 9.22 -18.64
N GLU A 357 -43.21 8.21 -19.47
CA GLU A 357 -44.14 7.10 -19.26
C GLU A 357 -43.77 6.22 -18.06
N ASP A 358 -42.48 6.13 -17.72
CA ASP A 358 -41.98 5.39 -16.55
C ASP A 358 -42.24 6.14 -15.24
N ILE A 359 -42.56 7.43 -15.31
CA ILE A 359 -42.82 8.27 -14.13
C ILE A 359 -44.30 8.18 -13.74
N PRO A 360 -44.60 7.97 -12.43
CA PRO A 360 -45.96 7.97 -11.92
C PRO A 360 -46.70 9.26 -12.30
N GLU A 361 -47.96 9.13 -12.70
CA GLU A 361 -48.79 10.24 -13.19
C GLU A 361 -48.84 11.42 -12.20
N ALA A 362 -48.88 11.13 -10.89
CA ALA A 362 -48.93 12.14 -9.83
C ALA A 362 -47.74 13.13 -9.81
N ILE A 363 -46.56 12.70 -10.28
CA ILE A 363 -45.34 13.52 -10.27
C ILE A 363 -44.78 13.77 -11.68
N ARG A 364 -45.38 13.18 -12.73
CA ARG A 364 -44.88 13.23 -14.11
C ARG A 364 -44.61 14.64 -14.62
N ALA A 365 -45.52 15.58 -14.39
CA ALA A 365 -45.38 16.97 -14.82
C ALA A 365 -44.11 17.64 -14.26
N GLN A 366 -43.63 17.23 -13.08
CA GLN A 366 -42.42 17.79 -12.46
C GLN A 366 -41.13 17.33 -13.17
N TYR A 367 -41.21 16.25 -13.95
CA TYR A 367 -40.08 15.61 -14.63
C TYR A 367 -39.91 16.05 -16.08
N GLU A 368 -40.90 16.70 -16.68
CA GLU A 368 -40.84 17.19 -18.08
C GLU A 368 -39.62 18.07 -18.34
N LYS A 369 -39.20 18.87 -17.35
CA LYS A 369 -38.01 19.72 -17.44
C LYS A 369 -36.67 18.96 -17.57
N TYR A 370 -36.66 17.66 -17.30
CA TYR A 370 -35.47 16.80 -17.43
C TYR A 370 -35.46 16.00 -18.73
N LEU A 371 -36.47 16.20 -19.59
CA LEU A 371 -36.57 15.54 -20.89
C LEU A 371 -35.46 16.04 -21.84
N TYR A 372 -34.81 15.10 -22.50
CA TYR A 372 -33.86 15.38 -23.57
C TYR A 372 -34.02 14.34 -24.68
N LYS A 373 -33.54 14.69 -25.88
CA LYS A 373 -33.52 13.78 -27.02
C LYS A 373 -32.15 13.14 -27.14
N ASP A 374 -32.07 11.82 -27.09
CA ASP A 374 -30.80 11.10 -27.25
C ASP A 374 -30.28 11.27 -28.67
N GLU A 375 -29.03 11.73 -28.80
CA GLU A 375 -28.43 12.04 -30.10
C GLU A 375 -28.20 10.79 -30.97
N LYS A 376 -28.08 9.61 -30.36
CA LYS A 376 -27.78 8.37 -31.08
C LYS A 376 -29.04 7.63 -31.52
N THR A 377 -30.04 7.58 -30.66
CA THR A 377 -31.28 6.82 -30.92
C THR A 377 -32.45 7.70 -31.35
N GLY A 378 -32.38 9.01 -31.11
CA GLY A 378 -33.48 9.95 -31.32
C GLY A 378 -34.63 9.80 -30.31
N GLN A 379 -34.48 8.92 -29.32
CA GLN A 379 -35.49 8.64 -28.29
C GLN A 379 -35.53 9.77 -27.26
N GLU A 380 -36.72 10.11 -26.80
CA GLU A 380 -36.91 11.05 -25.69
C GLU A 380 -36.69 10.32 -24.36
N LEU A 381 -35.73 10.80 -23.56
CA LEU A 381 -35.31 10.20 -22.30
C LEU A 381 -35.19 11.28 -21.22
N LEU A 382 -35.17 10.85 -19.96
CA LEU A 382 -35.02 11.73 -18.80
C LEU A 382 -33.59 11.72 -18.26
N LYS A 383 -33.07 12.90 -17.90
CA LYS A 383 -31.76 13.05 -17.23
C LYS A 383 -31.89 13.82 -15.92
N PHE A 384 -31.84 13.09 -14.80
CA PHE A 384 -31.98 13.65 -13.46
C PHE A 384 -31.02 13.03 -12.45
N GLY A 385 -30.75 13.76 -11.36
CA GLY A 385 -29.75 13.41 -10.35
C GLY A 385 -30.31 12.70 -9.11
N LEU A 386 -29.48 12.57 -8.07
CA LEU A 386 -29.80 11.84 -6.84
C LEU A 386 -31.10 12.32 -6.18
N VAL A 387 -31.29 13.63 -6.03
CA VAL A 387 -32.46 14.20 -5.34
C VAL A 387 -33.75 13.78 -6.04
N GLN A 388 -33.79 13.90 -7.37
CA GLN A 388 -34.94 13.48 -8.16
C GLN A 388 -35.14 11.97 -8.09
N SER A 389 -34.07 11.17 -8.22
CA SER A 389 -34.18 9.73 -8.04
C SER A 389 -34.74 9.34 -6.66
N CYS A 390 -34.38 10.06 -5.59
CA CYS A 390 -34.97 9.86 -4.25
C CYS A 390 -36.45 10.26 -4.22
N GLU A 391 -36.84 11.38 -4.82
CA GLU A 391 -38.24 11.82 -4.89
C GLU A 391 -39.11 10.81 -5.65
N LEU A 392 -38.62 10.31 -6.78
CA LEU A 392 -39.28 9.25 -7.54
C LEU A 392 -39.42 7.95 -6.72
N LEU A 393 -38.33 7.52 -6.07
CA LEU A 393 -38.36 6.30 -5.25
C LEU A 393 -39.31 6.46 -4.05
N ALA A 394 -39.33 7.63 -3.42
CA ALA A 394 -40.24 7.94 -2.32
C ALA A 394 -41.71 7.88 -2.75
N GLU A 395 -42.03 8.23 -4.00
CA GLU A 395 -43.41 8.15 -4.47
C GLU A 395 -43.89 6.71 -4.69
N ILE A 396 -43.00 5.82 -5.12
CA ILE A 396 -43.35 4.42 -5.41
C ILE A 396 -43.09 3.46 -4.23
N ASN A 397 -42.34 3.89 -3.21
CA ASN A 397 -41.96 3.08 -2.06
C ASN A 397 -42.27 3.80 -0.74
N PRO A 398 -43.40 3.46 -0.06
CA PRO A 398 -43.83 4.11 1.17
C PRO A 398 -42.80 4.06 2.31
N THR A 399 -42.10 2.93 2.47
CA THR A 399 -41.08 2.78 3.51
C THR A 399 -39.90 3.72 3.27
N PHE A 400 -39.45 3.85 2.01
CA PHE A 400 -38.43 4.82 1.65
C PHE A 400 -38.93 6.27 1.78
N LYS A 401 -40.21 6.53 1.49
CA LYS A 401 -40.84 7.87 1.63
C LYS A 401 -40.69 8.43 3.03
N GLU A 402 -40.99 7.62 4.04
CA GLU A 402 -40.87 8.00 5.45
C GLU A 402 -39.42 8.30 5.83
N MET A 403 -38.50 7.39 5.49
CA MET A 403 -37.06 7.57 5.76
C MET A 403 -36.48 8.80 5.06
N TYR A 404 -36.84 9.01 3.79
CA TYR A 404 -36.40 10.15 2.99
C TYR A 404 -36.96 11.46 3.56
N GLY A 405 -38.25 11.51 3.87
CA GLY A 405 -38.90 12.69 4.48
C GLY A 405 -38.21 13.15 5.76
N ALA A 406 -37.83 12.21 6.63
CA ALA A 406 -37.13 12.52 7.88
C ALA A 406 -35.69 13.08 7.69
N HIS A 407 -35.05 12.83 6.55
CA HIS A 407 -33.65 13.19 6.30
C HIS A 407 -33.45 14.17 5.14
N LYS A 408 -34.50 14.51 4.38
CA LYS A 408 -34.44 15.35 3.18
C LYS A 408 -33.73 16.68 3.42
N GLY A 409 -34.14 17.41 4.46
CA GLY A 409 -33.54 18.72 4.77
C GLY A 409 -32.04 18.66 5.08
N SER A 410 -31.58 17.61 5.77
CA SER A 410 -30.15 17.40 6.04
C SER A 410 -29.39 16.98 4.76
N LEU A 411 -29.98 16.08 3.97
CA LEU A 411 -29.39 15.65 2.71
C LEU A 411 -29.24 16.81 1.73
N ASP A 412 -30.26 17.66 1.59
CA ASP A 412 -30.23 18.83 0.71
C ASP A 412 -29.11 19.80 1.10
N LYS A 413 -28.94 20.07 2.40
CA LYS A 413 -27.83 20.90 2.91
C LYS A 413 -26.46 20.34 2.53
N ILE A 414 -26.27 19.03 2.69
CA ILE A 414 -24.99 18.37 2.37
C ILE A 414 -24.74 18.38 0.86
N ILE A 415 -25.77 18.14 0.03
CA ILE A 415 -25.65 18.19 -1.43
C ILE A 415 -25.25 19.60 -1.89
N ILE A 416 -25.85 20.64 -1.31
CA ILE A 416 -25.46 22.02 -1.58
C ILE A 416 -23.99 22.25 -1.19
N LYS A 417 -23.59 21.83 0.01
CA LYS A 417 -22.19 21.98 0.46
C LYS A 417 -21.22 21.24 -0.44
N ARG A 418 -21.54 20.01 -0.85
CA ARG A 418 -20.75 19.20 -1.80
C ARG A 418 -20.65 19.87 -3.16
N ASN A 419 -21.74 20.45 -3.69
CA ASN A 419 -21.71 21.10 -5.00
C ASN A 419 -20.87 22.38 -4.98
N ASN A 420 -20.90 23.11 -3.87
CA ASN A 420 -20.05 24.28 -3.65
C ASN A 420 -18.60 23.91 -3.26
N SER A 421 -18.27 22.62 -3.21
CA SER A 421 -16.94 22.19 -2.79
C SER A 421 -15.89 22.25 -3.89
N ILE A 422 -14.62 22.32 -3.50
CA ILE A 422 -13.47 22.43 -4.41
C ILE A 422 -13.33 21.25 -5.38
N LEU A 423 -13.75 20.03 -4.97
CA LEU A 423 -13.73 18.86 -5.86
C LEU A 423 -15.00 18.71 -6.72
N ALA A 424 -15.92 19.68 -6.65
CA ALA A 424 -17.13 19.73 -7.46
C ALA A 424 -17.15 21.00 -8.34
N HIS A 425 -17.88 22.04 -7.95
CA HIS A 425 -18.13 23.23 -8.77
C HIS A 425 -17.89 24.55 -8.03
N GLY A 426 -17.46 24.53 -6.76
CA GLY A 426 -17.19 25.75 -5.99
C GLY A 426 -15.80 25.73 -5.34
N ASP A 427 -15.64 26.51 -4.27
CA ASP A 427 -14.33 26.77 -3.64
C ASP A 427 -14.26 26.37 -2.15
N ASP A 428 -15.38 25.92 -1.56
CA ASP A 428 -15.45 25.60 -0.13
C ASP A 428 -14.88 24.19 0.17
N PRO A 429 -14.24 23.96 1.33
CA PRO A 429 -13.95 22.61 1.77
C PRO A 429 -15.19 21.95 2.41
N VAL A 430 -15.23 20.62 2.35
CA VAL A 430 -16.17 19.80 3.15
C VAL A 430 -15.52 19.45 4.49
N SER A 431 -16.27 19.50 5.60
CA SER A 431 -15.76 19.14 6.93
C SER A 431 -16.13 17.71 7.34
N GLY A 432 -15.55 17.25 8.45
CA GLY A 432 -15.91 15.97 9.06
C GLY A 432 -17.38 15.91 9.53
N THR A 433 -18.01 17.05 9.79
CA THR A 433 -19.43 17.09 10.20
C THR A 433 -20.35 16.70 9.04
N GLU A 434 -20.19 17.31 7.85
CA GLU A 434 -20.98 16.94 6.67
C GLU A 434 -20.71 15.50 6.22
N PHE A 435 -19.47 15.02 6.37
CA PHE A 435 -19.16 13.61 6.15
C PHE A 435 -19.94 12.68 7.08
N ASN A 436 -19.92 12.93 8.39
CA ASN A 436 -20.59 12.09 9.38
C ASN A 436 -22.12 12.10 9.19
N ASP A 437 -22.71 13.26 8.90
CA ASP A 437 -24.13 13.37 8.61
C ASP A 437 -24.51 12.57 7.36
N LEU A 438 -23.72 12.66 6.29
CA LEU A 438 -23.96 11.89 5.08
C LEU A 438 -23.76 10.39 5.28
N LEU A 439 -22.76 9.99 6.08
CA LEU A 439 -22.52 8.59 6.41
C LEU A 439 -23.73 8.02 7.15
N ASN A 440 -24.25 8.73 8.15
CA ASN A 440 -25.43 8.33 8.90
C ASN A 440 -26.67 8.20 8.01
N ILE A 441 -26.92 9.17 7.12
CA ILE A 441 -28.01 9.08 6.13
C ILE A 441 -27.82 7.88 5.21
N THR A 442 -26.59 7.66 4.73
CA THR A 442 -26.27 6.54 3.83
C THR A 442 -26.51 5.19 4.50
N LEU A 443 -26.05 4.99 5.73
CA LEU A 443 -26.26 3.75 6.48
C LEU A 443 -27.75 3.48 6.72
N LYS A 444 -28.52 4.52 7.09
CA LYS A 444 -29.98 4.41 7.26
C LYS A 444 -30.67 4.03 5.96
N PHE A 445 -30.41 4.74 4.87
CA PHE A 445 -31.09 4.50 3.59
C PHE A 445 -30.78 3.11 3.03
N THR A 446 -29.54 2.66 3.18
CA THR A 446 -29.07 1.39 2.63
C THR A 446 -29.33 0.19 3.52
N GLU A 447 -29.81 0.43 4.76
CA GLU A 447 -30.00 -0.60 5.79
C GLU A 447 -28.71 -1.43 6.01
N ILE A 448 -27.56 -0.77 5.86
CA ILE A 448 -26.24 -1.33 6.17
C ILE A 448 -25.90 -0.86 7.58
N LYS A 449 -25.57 -1.81 8.46
CA LYS A 449 -25.13 -1.47 9.81
C LYS A 449 -23.66 -1.11 9.77
N GLU A 450 -23.23 -0.25 10.70
CA GLU A 450 -21.82 0.13 10.78
C GLU A 450 -20.91 -1.10 11.03
N CYS A 451 -21.39 -2.10 11.76
CA CYS A 451 -20.67 -3.37 11.97
C CYS A 451 -20.52 -4.24 10.71
N ASP A 452 -21.30 -3.97 9.66
CA ASP A 452 -21.20 -4.67 8.38
C ASP A 452 -20.11 -4.05 7.49
N LEU A 453 -19.61 -2.86 7.84
CA LEU A 453 -18.56 -2.18 7.08
C LEU A 453 -17.20 -2.86 7.24
N LEU A 454 -16.42 -2.79 6.17
CA LEU A 454 -15.12 -3.44 6.08
C LEU A 454 -14.04 -2.58 6.74
N SER A 455 -13.40 -3.15 7.76
CA SER A 455 -12.15 -2.62 8.30
C SER A 455 -10.98 -3.38 7.70
N PHE A 456 -10.01 -2.65 7.15
CA PHE A 456 -8.72 -3.22 6.82
C PHE A 456 -7.92 -3.48 8.11
N PRO A 457 -7.05 -4.51 8.13
CA PRO A 457 -6.30 -4.88 9.32
C PRO A 457 -5.12 -3.95 9.58
N SER A 458 -4.61 -3.97 10.81
CA SER A 458 -3.26 -3.50 11.13
C SER A 458 -2.26 -4.65 10.93
N LEU A 459 -1.03 -4.31 10.52
CA LEU A 459 0.03 -5.30 10.32
C LEU A 459 0.78 -5.64 11.63
N ASN A 460 0.77 -4.74 12.61
CA ASN A 460 1.45 -4.86 13.91
C ASN A 460 2.93 -5.28 13.75
N LEU A 461 3.61 -4.76 12.72
CA LEU A 461 4.96 -5.17 12.36
C LEU A 461 5.97 -5.01 13.51
N PRO A 462 5.99 -3.93 14.32
CA PRO A 462 6.96 -3.76 15.39
C PRO A 462 6.96 -4.91 16.41
N ASP A 463 5.77 -5.42 16.77
CA ASP A 463 5.64 -6.46 17.79
C ASP A 463 6.29 -7.76 17.32
N TRP A 464 5.93 -8.28 16.14
CA TRP A 464 6.49 -9.54 15.70
C TRP A 464 7.87 -9.40 15.05
N CYS A 465 8.22 -8.26 14.45
CA CYS A 465 9.57 -8.01 13.95
C CYS A 465 10.58 -8.07 15.11
N SER A 466 10.28 -7.43 16.24
CA SER A 466 11.15 -7.50 17.42
C SER A 466 11.37 -8.94 17.89
N LYS A 467 10.30 -9.77 17.90
CA LYS A 467 10.32 -11.18 18.32
C LYS A 467 10.99 -12.12 17.30
N MET A 468 11.01 -11.77 16.01
CA MET A 468 11.76 -12.54 15.00
C MET A 468 13.23 -12.17 14.95
N LEU A 469 13.58 -10.98 15.43
CA LEU A 469 14.95 -10.45 15.45
C LEU A 469 15.69 -10.77 16.76
N SER A 470 14.96 -11.03 17.85
CA SER A 470 15.44 -11.64 19.11
C SER A 470 15.63 -13.13 18.98
#